data_AF-D8JR86-F1
#
_entry.id   AF-D8JR86-F1
#
_cell.length_a   1.000
_cell.length_b   1.000
_cell.length_c   1.000
_cell.angle_alpha   90.00
_cell.angle_beta   90.00
_cell.angle_gamma   90.00
#
_symmetry.space_group_name_H-M   'P 1'
#
loop_
_entity.id
_entity.type
_entity.pdbx_description
1 polymer ?
#
loop_
_entity_poly.entity_id
_entity_poly.type
_entity_poly.pdbx_seq_one_letter_code
_entity_poly.pdbx_strand_id
1 'polypeptide(L)'
;MKPGPQFSRNDLSSLVLFEGLSPSVLDEVIAVTRCRALARDTRIFNQGDGHVRAHLLVEGSVRIAQTGSDGGQIVVRFIGPGEMFGTVALFTDGKYPADADTLTDAIEFSWSEADLLKLMSAHSQIAINALKIVGKRIQEAQNRLRELATQPVERRIAHTLLRLSKQAGRDTPDGVKISFPLRRKDIADICGTTLFSVSRVLTTWEKAGWLATRDQHLTIAKISEIQRIGDNETV
;
A
#
# COMPACT_ATOMS: atom_id res chain seq x y z
N MET A 1 -18.40 1.80 -25.57
CA MET A 1 -17.65 1.47 -24.34
C MET A 1 -16.47 0.61 -24.73
N LYS A 2 -15.24 0.98 -24.38
CA LYS A 2 -14.11 0.03 -24.47
C LYS A 2 -14.42 -1.13 -23.51
N PRO A 3 -14.20 -2.39 -23.91
CA PRO A 3 -14.28 -3.50 -22.95
C PRO A 3 -13.34 -3.16 -21.79
N GLY A 4 -13.84 -3.28 -20.55
CA GLY A 4 -13.01 -3.11 -19.37
C GLY A 4 -11.84 -4.11 -19.39
N PRO A 5 -10.78 -3.89 -18.59
CA PRO A 5 -9.68 -4.84 -18.49
C PRO A 5 -10.22 -6.25 -18.22
N GLN A 6 -9.99 -7.19 -19.13
CA GLN A 6 -10.32 -8.60 -18.94
C GLN A 6 -9.11 -9.28 -18.31
N PHE A 7 -9.35 -10.06 -17.26
CA PHE A 7 -8.29 -10.73 -16.52
C PHE A 7 -8.35 -12.23 -16.65
N SER A 8 -7.18 -12.84 -16.54
CA SER A 8 -7.03 -14.29 -16.61
C SER A 8 -7.02 -14.91 -15.22
N ARG A 9 -7.26 -16.23 -15.15
CA ARG A 9 -7.10 -17.01 -13.92
C ARG A 9 -5.68 -16.92 -13.35
N ASN A 10 -4.67 -16.83 -14.23
CA ASN A 10 -3.27 -16.79 -13.83
C ASN A 10 -2.99 -15.56 -12.98
N ASP A 11 -3.53 -14.42 -13.39
CA ASP A 11 -3.38 -13.17 -12.67
C ASP A 11 -3.97 -13.25 -11.25
N LEU A 12 -5.18 -13.83 -11.09
CA LEU A 12 -5.80 -14.02 -9.78
C LEU A 12 -5.07 -15.05 -8.91
N SER A 13 -4.62 -16.16 -9.50
CA SER A 13 -3.95 -17.24 -8.76
C SER A 13 -2.63 -16.82 -8.12
N SER A 14 -1.98 -15.77 -8.65
CA SER A 14 -0.76 -15.18 -8.10
C SER A 14 -1.00 -14.32 -6.86
N LEU A 15 -2.26 -13.99 -6.58
CA LEU A 15 -2.64 -13.08 -5.50
C LEU A 15 -2.84 -13.88 -4.21
N VAL A 16 -2.25 -13.41 -3.12
CA VAL A 16 -2.27 -14.10 -1.81
C VAL A 16 -3.68 -14.50 -1.38
N LEU A 17 -4.71 -13.67 -1.68
CA LEU A 17 -6.10 -13.98 -1.34
C LEU A 17 -6.61 -15.27 -2.01
N PHE A 18 -6.16 -15.56 -3.23
CA PHE A 18 -6.66 -16.65 -4.07
C PHE A 18 -5.61 -17.75 -4.30
N GLU A 19 -4.50 -17.69 -3.58
CA GLU A 19 -3.45 -18.70 -3.62
C GLU A 19 -4.01 -20.07 -3.21
N GLY A 20 -3.71 -21.10 -4.01
CA GLY A 20 -4.13 -22.48 -3.76
C GLY A 20 -5.57 -22.82 -4.16
N LEU A 21 -6.30 -21.90 -4.81
CA LEU A 21 -7.65 -22.20 -5.33
C LEU A 21 -7.60 -22.95 -6.66
N SER A 22 -8.60 -23.80 -6.89
CA SER A 22 -8.75 -24.50 -8.16
C SER A 22 -9.23 -23.54 -9.27
N PRO A 23 -8.98 -23.87 -10.55
CA PRO A 23 -9.43 -23.03 -11.67
C PRO A 23 -10.94 -22.75 -11.69
N SER A 24 -11.77 -23.71 -11.25
CA SER A 24 -13.22 -23.53 -11.19
C SER A 24 -13.63 -22.51 -10.13
N VAL A 25 -12.95 -22.51 -8.97
CA VAL A 25 -13.20 -21.53 -7.91
C VAL A 25 -12.73 -20.14 -8.36
N LEU A 26 -11.63 -20.05 -9.10
CA LEU A 26 -11.19 -18.78 -9.69
C LEU A 26 -12.21 -18.21 -10.68
N ASP A 27 -12.91 -19.06 -11.45
CA ASP A 27 -14.01 -18.60 -12.31
C ASP A 27 -15.17 -18.02 -11.50
N GLU A 28 -15.53 -18.65 -10.38
CA GLU A 28 -16.57 -18.14 -9.47
C GLU A 28 -16.17 -16.77 -8.89
N VAL A 29 -14.90 -16.58 -8.52
CA VAL A 29 -14.37 -15.29 -8.08
C VAL A 29 -14.48 -14.24 -9.18
N ILE A 30 -14.04 -14.57 -10.40
CA ILE A 30 -14.08 -13.66 -11.57
C ILE A 30 -15.51 -13.21 -11.85
N ALA A 31 -16.48 -14.13 -11.76
CA ALA A 31 -17.88 -13.86 -12.08
C ALA A 31 -18.50 -12.76 -11.21
N VAL A 32 -18.00 -12.56 -9.98
CA VAL A 32 -18.47 -11.52 -9.05
C VAL A 32 -17.47 -10.37 -8.87
N THR A 33 -16.36 -10.37 -9.60
CA THR A 33 -15.37 -9.29 -9.56
C THR A 33 -15.84 -8.07 -10.35
N ARG A 34 -15.79 -6.89 -9.70
CA ARG A 34 -15.84 -5.62 -10.42
C ARG A 34 -14.43 -5.17 -10.76
N CYS A 35 -14.14 -4.95 -12.04
CA CYS A 35 -12.91 -4.32 -12.51
C CYS A 35 -13.14 -2.82 -12.80
N ARG A 36 -12.22 -1.97 -12.36
CA ARG A 36 -12.18 -0.55 -12.74
C ARG A 36 -10.77 -0.15 -13.19
N ALA A 37 -10.71 0.58 -14.30
CA ALA A 37 -9.57 1.41 -14.63
C ALA A 37 -9.83 2.81 -14.06
N LEU A 38 -8.89 3.32 -13.26
CA LEU A 38 -8.99 4.59 -12.55
C LEU A 38 -7.82 5.47 -12.99
N ALA A 39 -8.10 6.72 -13.36
CA ALA A 39 -7.06 7.69 -13.64
C ALA A 39 -6.32 8.04 -12.35
N ARG A 40 -5.10 8.58 -12.46
CA ARG A 40 -4.41 9.25 -11.35
C ARG A 40 -5.30 10.31 -10.68
N ASP A 41 -5.09 10.50 -9.37
CA ASP A 41 -5.80 11.46 -8.52
C ASP A 41 -7.32 11.19 -8.40
N THR A 42 -7.74 9.94 -8.63
CA THR A 42 -9.12 9.47 -8.44
C THR A 42 -9.35 9.02 -7.00
N ARG A 43 -10.40 9.56 -6.36
CA ARG A 43 -10.93 9.09 -5.09
C ARG A 43 -11.65 7.75 -5.26
N ILE A 44 -11.15 6.70 -4.61
CA ILE A 44 -11.71 5.35 -4.67
C ILE A 44 -12.90 5.21 -3.70
N PHE A 45 -12.72 5.68 -2.47
CA PHE A 45 -13.73 5.78 -1.41
C PHE A 45 -13.30 6.82 -0.38
N ASN A 46 -14.27 7.36 0.37
CA ASN A 46 -14.03 8.32 1.44
C ASN A 46 -14.05 7.65 2.81
N GLN A 47 -13.33 8.24 3.75
CA GLN A 47 -13.48 7.96 5.17
C GLN A 47 -14.94 8.16 5.61
N GLY A 48 -15.50 7.16 6.27
CA GLY A 48 -16.89 7.16 6.75
C GLY A 48 -17.91 6.60 5.75
N ASP A 49 -17.55 6.35 4.49
CA ASP A 49 -18.46 5.74 3.51
C ASP A 49 -18.85 4.32 3.98
N GLY A 50 -20.15 4.03 3.96
CA GLY A 50 -20.74 2.77 4.46
C GLY A 50 -21.02 1.69 3.41
N HIS A 51 -20.87 2.00 2.11
CA HIS A 51 -21.05 1.03 1.03
C HIS A 51 -19.74 0.29 0.76
N VAL A 52 -19.35 -0.56 1.70
CA VAL A 52 -18.02 -1.16 1.73
C VAL A 52 -17.86 -2.22 0.65
N ARG A 53 -16.72 -2.14 -0.02
CA ARG A 53 -16.15 -3.15 -0.90
C ARG A 53 -14.75 -3.52 -0.45
N ALA A 54 -14.39 -4.79 -0.63
CA ALA A 54 -13.00 -5.21 -0.60
C ALA A 54 -12.33 -4.78 -1.89
N HIS A 55 -11.14 -4.21 -1.82
CA HIS A 55 -10.39 -3.80 -3.01
C HIS A 55 -9.06 -4.54 -3.09
N LEU A 56 -8.56 -4.71 -4.31
CA LEU A 56 -7.27 -5.29 -4.63
C LEU A 56 -6.66 -4.47 -5.75
N LEU A 57 -5.47 -3.92 -5.49
CA LEU A 57 -4.76 -3.15 -6.49
C LEU A 57 -4.01 -4.11 -7.42
N VAL A 58 -4.26 -3.98 -8.71
CA VAL A 58 -3.68 -4.84 -9.74
C VAL A 58 -2.53 -4.12 -10.42
N GLU A 59 -2.73 -2.86 -10.77
CA GLU A 59 -1.71 -1.97 -11.31
C GLU A 59 -1.83 -0.59 -10.68
N GLY A 60 -0.73 0.15 -10.66
CA GLY A 60 -0.67 1.52 -10.15
C GLY A 60 -0.26 1.60 -8.69
N SER A 61 -0.69 2.66 -8.00
CA SER A 61 -0.38 2.91 -6.59
C SER A 61 -1.50 3.70 -5.95
N VAL A 62 -1.86 3.34 -4.72
CA VAL A 62 -2.93 4.02 -3.96
C VAL A 62 -2.39 4.54 -2.64
N ARG A 63 -2.77 5.77 -2.28
CA ARG A 63 -2.50 6.38 -0.99
C ARG A 63 -3.71 6.19 -0.08
N ILE A 64 -3.48 5.70 1.13
CA ILE A 64 -4.46 5.67 2.21
C ILE A 64 -4.15 6.81 3.17
N ALA A 65 -5.11 7.70 3.36
CA ALA A 65 -4.96 8.88 4.22
C ALA A 65 -6.12 8.99 5.20
N GLN A 66 -5.82 9.32 6.45
CA GLN A 66 -6.82 9.49 7.49
C GLN A 66 -6.92 10.98 7.85
N THR A 67 -8.15 11.46 8.00
CA THR A 67 -8.44 12.80 8.51
C THR A 67 -8.69 12.71 10.02
N GLY A 68 -7.89 13.43 10.79
CA GLY A 68 -8.01 13.57 12.24
C GLY A 68 -9.15 14.50 12.64
N SER A 69 -9.45 14.55 13.95
CA SER A 69 -10.50 15.40 14.51
C SER A 69 -10.22 16.90 14.37
N ASP A 70 -8.95 17.26 14.19
CA ASP A 70 -8.48 18.63 13.93
C ASP A 70 -8.57 19.01 12.44
N GLY A 71 -9.06 18.12 11.58
CA GLY A 71 -9.08 18.28 10.12
C GLY A 71 -7.73 18.03 9.44
N GLY A 72 -6.69 17.70 10.20
CA GLY A 72 -5.39 17.35 9.66
C GLY A 72 -5.43 16.00 8.94
N GLN A 73 -4.84 15.94 7.74
CA GLN A 73 -4.68 14.68 7.01
C GLN A 73 -3.27 14.11 7.18
N ILE A 74 -3.22 12.82 7.49
CA ILE A 74 -1.99 12.03 7.56
C ILE A 74 -2.06 10.85 6.60
N VAL A 75 -0.96 10.59 5.88
CA VAL A 75 -0.80 9.36 5.12
C VAL A 75 -0.48 8.21 6.08
N VAL A 76 -1.31 7.16 6.07
CA VAL A 76 -1.13 5.99 6.94
C VAL A 76 -0.41 4.84 6.23
N ARG A 77 -0.61 4.72 4.91
CA ARG A 77 -0.04 3.64 4.11
C ARG A 77 -0.12 3.96 2.62
N PHE A 78 0.80 3.37 1.86
CA PHE A 78 0.68 3.21 0.41
C PHE A 78 0.41 1.75 0.07
N ILE A 79 -0.41 1.53 -0.97
CA ILE A 79 -0.81 0.23 -1.49
C ILE A 79 -0.16 0.07 -2.87
N GLY A 80 0.61 -1.01 -3.03
CA GLY A 80 1.18 -1.42 -4.32
C GLY A 80 0.38 -2.54 -4.98
N PRO A 81 0.75 -2.92 -6.22
CA PRO A 81 0.17 -4.06 -6.93
C PRO A 81 0.20 -5.35 -6.08
N GLY A 82 -0.89 -6.13 -6.15
CA GLY A 82 -1.07 -7.36 -5.39
C GLY A 82 -1.56 -7.15 -3.95
N GLU A 83 -1.64 -5.93 -3.46
CA GLU A 83 -2.13 -5.64 -2.11
C GLU A 83 -3.64 -5.39 -2.10
N MET A 84 -4.32 -6.08 -1.18
CA MET A 84 -5.69 -5.72 -0.82
C MET A 84 -5.73 -4.40 -0.04
N PHE A 85 -6.87 -3.70 -0.07
CA PHE A 85 -7.15 -2.54 0.77
C PHE A 85 -8.67 -2.36 0.96
N GLY A 86 -9.06 -1.44 1.83
CA GLY A 86 -10.47 -1.26 2.22
C GLY A 86 -11.07 -2.41 3.03
N THR A 87 -10.24 -3.36 3.49
CA THR A 87 -10.74 -4.59 4.13
C THR A 87 -11.15 -4.41 5.59
N VAL A 88 -10.68 -3.37 6.28
CA VAL A 88 -10.99 -3.15 7.71
C VAL A 88 -12.50 -3.01 7.87
N ALA A 89 -13.11 -2.19 7.03
CA ALA A 89 -14.53 -1.88 7.06
C ALA A 89 -15.44 -3.11 6.86
N LEU A 90 -14.94 -4.19 6.21
CA LEU A 90 -15.68 -5.43 6.01
C LEU A 90 -15.83 -6.26 7.29
N PHE A 91 -14.95 -6.04 8.27
CA PHE A 91 -14.86 -6.85 9.48
C PHE A 91 -15.07 -6.02 10.76
N THR A 92 -15.47 -4.74 10.61
CA THR A 92 -15.70 -3.80 11.72
C THR A 92 -17.12 -3.23 11.68
N ASP A 93 -17.26 -1.92 11.86
CA ASP A 93 -18.51 -1.15 11.88
C ASP A 93 -19.09 -0.84 10.49
N GLY A 94 -18.58 -1.45 9.42
CA GLY A 94 -19.08 -1.23 8.07
C GLY A 94 -18.70 0.12 7.48
N LYS A 95 -17.65 0.80 7.97
CA LYS A 95 -17.23 2.12 7.47
C LYS A 95 -15.74 2.17 7.16
N TYR A 96 -15.38 2.83 6.07
CA TYR A 96 -13.97 3.04 5.77
C TYR A 96 -13.31 3.96 6.81
N PRO A 97 -12.20 3.54 7.44
CA PRO A 97 -11.53 4.35 8.45
C PRO A 97 -10.64 5.47 7.86
N ALA A 98 -10.51 5.51 6.53
CA ALA A 98 -9.59 6.39 5.81
C ALA A 98 -10.08 6.61 4.37
N ASP A 99 -9.57 7.66 3.73
CA ASP A 99 -9.68 7.91 2.30
C ASP A 99 -8.70 7.02 1.51
N ALA A 100 -9.07 6.69 0.27
CA ALA A 100 -8.17 6.06 -0.70
C ALA A 100 -8.14 6.84 -2.01
N ASP A 101 -6.94 7.27 -2.43
CA ASP A 101 -6.71 8.02 -3.67
C ASP A 101 -5.67 7.32 -4.55
N THR A 102 -5.88 7.28 -5.87
CA THR A 102 -4.86 6.81 -6.81
C THR A 102 -3.72 7.83 -6.96
N LEU A 103 -2.47 7.37 -6.92
CA LEU A 103 -1.26 8.20 -7.14
C LEU A 103 -0.74 8.12 -8.57
N THR A 104 -1.16 7.08 -9.28
CA THR A 104 -0.87 6.80 -10.70
C THR A 104 -2.14 6.24 -11.32
N ASP A 105 -2.20 6.12 -12.64
CA ASP A 105 -3.26 5.36 -13.28
C ASP A 105 -3.25 3.92 -12.71
N ALA A 106 -4.42 3.42 -12.38
CA ALA A 106 -4.58 2.20 -11.61
C ALA A 106 -5.63 1.27 -12.22
N ILE A 107 -5.39 -0.02 -12.06
CA ILE A 107 -6.39 -1.06 -12.28
C ILE A 107 -6.69 -1.66 -10.91
N GLU A 108 -7.97 -1.70 -10.56
CA GLU A 108 -8.42 -2.34 -9.32
C GLU A 108 -9.48 -3.40 -9.58
N PHE A 109 -9.49 -4.36 -8.65
CA PHE A 109 -10.60 -5.27 -8.45
C PHE A 109 -11.29 -4.98 -7.15
N SER A 110 -12.61 -5.15 -7.16
CA SER A 110 -13.38 -5.06 -5.94
C SER A 110 -14.55 -6.02 -5.89
N TRP A 111 -14.88 -6.45 -4.68
CA TRP A 111 -16.01 -7.32 -4.36
C TRP A 111 -16.91 -6.63 -3.35
N SER A 112 -18.22 -6.83 -3.46
CA SER A 112 -19.10 -6.40 -2.38
C SER A 112 -18.81 -7.24 -1.13
N GLU A 113 -19.15 -6.73 0.05
CA GLU A 113 -19.07 -7.49 1.29
C GLU A 113 -19.82 -8.82 1.18
N ALA A 114 -21.07 -8.78 0.68
CA ALA A 114 -21.90 -9.97 0.52
C ALA A 114 -21.27 -11.04 -0.40
N ASP A 115 -20.73 -10.63 -1.55
CA ASP A 115 -20.10 -11.57 -2.49
C ASP A 115 -18.84 -12.19 -1.89
N LEU A 116 -18.00 -11.38 -1.23
CA LEU A 116 -16.77 -11.87 -0.65
C LEU A 116 -17.03 -12.82 0.54
N LEU A 117 -17.99 -12.50 1.40
CA LEU A 117 -18.38 -13.36 2.52
C LEU A 117 -18.99 -14.68 2.01
N LYS A 118 -19.77 -14.64 0.93
CA LYS A 118 -20.29 -15.84 0.28
C LYS A 118 -19.16 -16.72 -0.28
N LEU A 119 -18.19 -16.12 -0.97
CA LEU A 119 -17.00 -16.83 -1.46
C LEU A 119 -16.20 -17.46 -0.31
N MET A 120 -15.98 -16.72 0.79
CA MET A 120 -15.28 -17.21 1.98
C MET A 120 -16.01 -18.38 2.65
N SER A 121 -17.34 -18.34 2.67
CA SER A 121 -18.19 -19.38 3.26
C SER A 121 -18.21 -20.65 2.41
N ALA A 122 -18.22 -20.51 1.08
CA ALA A 122 -18.16 -21.63 0.15
C ALA A 122 -16.76 -22.25 0.05
N HIS A 123 -15.72 -21.41 0.10
CA HIS A 123 -14.33 -21.79 -0.14
C HIS A 123 -13.43 -21.29 1.00
N SER A 124 -13.30 -22.12 2.04
CA SER A 124 -12.59 -21.77 3.29
C SER A 124 -11.14 -21.32 3.09
N GLN A 125 -10.48 -21.76 2.03
CA GLN A 125 -9.13 -21.32 1.67
C GLN A 125 -9.05 -19.80 1.47
N ILE A 126 -10.10 -19.16 0.94
CA ILE A 126 -10.17 -17.69 0.78
C ILE A 126 -10.17 -17.01 2.17
N ALA A 127 -10.93 -17.55 3.12
CA ALA A 127 -10.96 -17.02 4.49
C ALA A 127 -9.61 -17.17 5.20
N ILE A 128 -8.96 -18.34 5.06
CA ILE A 128 -7.62 -18.60 5.60
C ILE A 128 -6.61 -17.61 5.00
N ASN A 129 -6.64 -17.40 3.70
CA ASN A 129 -5.76 -16.47 3.01
C ASN A 129 -6.01 -15.01 3.46
N ALA A 130 -7.27 -14.61 3.62
CA ALA A 130 -7.61 -13.29 4.17
C ALA A 130 -7.08 -13.10 5.59
N LEU A 131 -7.19 -14.11 6.46
CA LEU A 131 -6.62 -14.08 7.80
C LEU A 131 -5.09 -13.93 7.78
N LYS A 132 -4.38 -14.61 6.87
CA LYS A 132 -2.93 -14.42 6.69
C LYS A 132 -2.59 -12.97 6.30
N ILE A 133 -3.36 -12.37 5.39
CA ILE A 133 -3.18 -10.98 4.97
C ILE A 133 -3.39 -10.03 6.16
N VAL A 134 -4.47 -10.21 6.93
CA VAL A 134 -4.75 -9.40 8.12
C VAL A 134 -3.66 -9.57 9.18
N GLY A 135 -3.24 -10.81 9.46
CA GLY A 135 -2.15 -11.11 10.40
C GLY A 135 -0.84 -10.42 10.03
N LYS A 136 -0.46 -10.47 8.74
CA LYS A 136 0.71 -9.74 8.23
C LYS A 136 0.59 -8.23 8.47
N ARG A 137 -0.59 -7.64 8.23
CA ARG A 137 -0.81 -6.20 8.47
C ARG A 137 -0.74 -5.82 9.94
N ILE A 138 -1.24 -6.66 10.84
CA ILE A 138 -1.13 -6.45 12.29
C ILE A 138 0.35 -6.46 12.69
N GLN A 139 1.11 -7.44 12.21
CA GLN A 139 2.55 -7.52 12.47
C GLN A 139 3.31 -6.30 11.91
N GLU A 140 2.98 -5.84 10.71
CA GLU A 140 3.53 -4.60 10.13
C GLU A 140 3.20 -3.38 10.98
N ALA A 141 1.98 -3.27 11.50
CA ALA A 141 1.55 -2.17 12.36
C ALA A 141 2.29 -2.18 13.71
N GLN A 142 2.45 -3.36 14.33
CA GLN A 142 3.23 -3.52 15.57
C GLN A 142 4.70 -3.15 15.36
N ASN A 143 5.29 -3.56 14.24
CA ASN A 143 6.66 -3.17 13.89
C ASN A 143 6.80 -1.65 13.75
N ARG A 144 5.85 -0.98 13.08
CA ARG A 144 5.84 0.49 12.97
C ARG A 144 5.66 1.18 14.33
N LEU A 145 4.80 0.64 15.20
CA LEU A 145 4.63 1.17 16.56
C LEU A 145 5.94 1.10 17.35
N ARG A 146 6.63 -0.04 17.28
CA ARG A 146 7.96 -0.22 17.88
C ARG A 146 8.99 0.75 17.29
N GLU A 147 9.01 0.93 15.97
CA GLU A 147 9.88 1.90 15.27
C GLU A 147 9.65 3.32 15.82
N LEU A 148 8.38 3.75 15.92
CA LEU A 148 8.01 5.06 16.45
C LEU A 148 8.45 5.26 17.91
N ALA A 149 8.31 4.22 18.74
CA ALA A 149 8.61 4.29 20.16
C ALA A 149 10.13 4.26 20.48
N THR A 150 10.92 3.58 19.66
CA THR A 150 12.32 3.24 20.02
C THR A 150 13.38 3.81 19.08
N GLN A 151 13.04 4.15 17.83
CA GLN A 151 14.05 4.46 16.82
C GLN A 151 14.19 5.96 16.57
N PRO A 152 15.42 6.46 16.32
CA PRO A 152 15.62 7.85 15.92
C PRO A 152 14.98 8.14 14.56
N VAL A 153 14.65 9.42 14.32
CA VAL A 153 13.94 9.87 13.11
C VAL A 153 14.62 9.41 11.82
N GLU A 154 15.94 9.57 11.73
CA GLU A 154 16.72 9.19 10.55
C GLU A 154 16.54 7.70 10.20
N ARG A 155 16.50 6.83 11.22
CA ARG A 155 16.31 5.39 11.04
C ARG A 155 14.89 5.04 10.60
N ARG A 156 13.88 5.71 11.15
CA ARG A 156 12.49 5.53 10.70
C ARG A 156 12.31 5.93 9.24
N ILE A 157 13.00 6.98 8.80
CA ILE A 157 13.03 7.38 7.39
C ILE A 157 13.69 6.29 6.54
N ALA A 158 14.84 5.74 6.97
CA ALA A 158 15.49 4.64 6.26
C ALA A 158 14.57 3.42 6.11
N HIS A 159 13.98 2.93 7.21
CA HIS A 159 13.03 1.82 7.19
C HIS A 159 11.83 2.08 6.27
N THR A 160 11.32 3.32 6.26
CA THR A 160 10.22 3.71 5.37
C THR A 160 10.63 3.64 3.89
N LEU A 161 11.79 4.19 3.52
CA LEU A 161 12.26 4.13 2.13
C LEU A 161 12.59 2.70 1.68
N LEU A 162 13.14 1.86 2.56
CA LEU A 162 13.41 0.44 2.27
C LEU A 162 12.11 -0.35 2.08
N ARG A 163 11.08 -0.05 2.87
CA ARG A 163 9.75 -0.66 2.71
C ARG A 163 9.09 -0.23 1.40
N LEU A 164 9.15 1.06 1.06
CA LEU A 164 8.62 1.60 -0.20
C LEU A 164 9.35 1.05 -1.43
N SER A 165 10.67 0.91 -1.39
CA SER A 165 11.43 0.32 -2.49
C SER A 165 11.09 -1.16 -2.73
N LYS A 166 10.77 -1.92 -1.67
CA LYS A 166 10.28 -3.30 -1.84
C LYS A 166 8.86 -3.37 -2.41
N GLN A 167 7.98 -2.43 -2.04
CA GLN A 167 6.57 -2.45 -2.45
C GLN A 167 6.33 -1.85 -3.83
N ALA A 168 7.06 -0.81 -4.18
CA ALA A 168 6.82 0.03 -5.35
C ALA A 168 8.13 0.50 -6.02
N GLY A 169 9.25 -0.17 -5.75
CA GLY A 169 10.51 0.11 -6.41
C GLY A 169 10.56 -0.52 -7.81
N ARG A 170 11.19 0.19 -8.72
CA ARG A 170 11.63 -0.34 -10.02
C ARG A 170 13.13 -0.15 -10.13
N ASP A 171 13.84 -1.20 -10.53
CA ASP A 171 15.26 -1.10 -10.80
C ASP A 171 15.50 -0.21 -12.02
N THR A 172 16.44 0.70 -11.88
CA THR A 172 16.88 1.62 -12.93
C THR A 172 18.42 1.69 -12.93
N PRO A 173 19.05 2.19 -14.00
CA PRO A 173 20.50 2.40 -14.01
C PRO A 173 21.00 3.30 -12.87
N ASP A 174 20.14 4.19 -12.35
CA ASP A 174 20.45 5.15 -11.29
C ASP A 174 20.11 4.62 -9.88
N GLY A 175 19.68 3.36 -9.75
CA GLY A 175 19.25 2.73 -8.50
C GLY A 175 17.78 2.35 -8.48
N VAL A 176 17.18 2.25 -7.28
CA VAL A 176 15.77 1.82 -7.13
C VAL A 176 14.85 3.03 -7.10
N LYS A 177 14.05 3.21 -8.15
CA LYS A 177 13.08 4.33 -8.28
C LYS A 177 11.73 3.94 -7.69
N ILE A 178 11.21 4.74 -6.77
CA ILE A 178 9.82 4.59 -6.29
C ILE A 178 8.86 4.97 -7.42
N SER A 179 7.91 4.09 -7.75
CA SER A 179 7.10 4.15 -8.97
C SER A 179 5.98 5.20 -8.96
N PHE A 180 5.85 5.97 -7.88
CA PHE A 180 4.85 7.02 -7.74
C PHE A 180 5.46 8.29 -7.14
N PRO A 181 4.81 9.46 -7.34
CA PRO A 181 5.23 10.71 -6.71
C PRO A 181 5.21 10.59 -5.19
N LEU A 182 6.35 10.77 -4.54
CA LEU A 182 6.51 10.65 -3.10
C LEU A 182 6.93 12.00 -2.51
N ARG A 183 5.99 12.67 -1.84
CA ARG A 183 6.27 13.98 -1.24
C ARG A 183 6.95 13.80 0.11
N ARG A 184 7.78 14.77 0.50
CA ARG A 184 8.42 14.78 1.83
C ARG A 184 7.42 14.77 2.98
N LYS A 185 6.24 15.39 2.80
CA LYS A 185 5.15 15.30 3.78
C LYS A 185 4.63 13.88 3.92
N ASP A 186 4.48 13.13 2.83
CA ASP A 186 3.99 11.76 2.91
C ASP A 186 4.95 10.87 3.70
N ILE A 187 6.27 11.08 3.52
CA ILE A 187 7.30 10.40 4.32
C ILE A 187 7.21 10.84 5.78
N ALA A 188 7.01 12.13 6.06
CA ALA A 188 6.90 12.65 7.41
C ALA A 188 5.70 12.06 8.17
N ASP A 189 4.54 11.98 7.51
CA ASP A 189 3.31 11.40 8.04
C ASP A 189 3.53 9.92 8.41
N ILE A 190 4.12 9.13 7.50
CA ILE A 190 4.37 7.69 7.74
C ILE A 190 5.44 7.47 8.81
N CYS A 191 6.46 8.32 8.89
CA CYS A 191 7.53 8.22 9.88
C CYS A 191 7.14 8.78 11.26
N GLY A 192 5.95 9.38 11.40
CA GLY A 192 5.53 10.08 12.62
C GLY A 192 6.53 11.15 13.03
N THR A 193 6.90 12.03 12.10
CA THR A 193 7.81 13.15 12.37
C THR A 193 7.40 14.39 11.57
N THR A 194 8.16 15.48 11.70
CA THR A 194 7.85 16.74 11.01
C THR A 194 8.40 16.75 9.58
N LEU A 195 7.75 17.49 8.70
CA LEU A 195 8.25 17.78 7.34
C LEU A 195 9.66 18.37 7.37
N PHE A 196 9.97 19.20 8.37
CA PHE A 196 11.29 19.79 8.55
C PHE A 196 12.35 18.72 8.80
N SER A 197 12.11 17.79 9.73
CA SER A 197 13.05 16.71 10.06
C SER A 197 13.31 15.80 8.85
N VAL A 198 12.26 15.37 8.14
CA VAL A 198 12.42 14.60 6.90
C VAL A 198 13.22 15.38 5.87
N SER A 199 12.89 16.66 5.68
CA SER A 199 13.56 17.48 4.68
C SER A 199 15.06 17.62 4.96
N ARG A 200 15.44 17.81 6.23
CA ARG A 200 16.84 17.88 6.64
C ARG A 200 17.59 16.57 6.35
N VAL A 201 17.00 15.42 6.70
CA VAL A 201 17.61 14.10 6.47
C VAL A 201 17.74 13.81 4.98
N LEU A 202 16.66 13.95 4.21
CA LEU A 202 16.69 13.64 2.77
C LEU A 202 17.64 14.55 2.00
N THR A 203 17.71 15.85 2.32
CA THR A 203 18.68 16.76 1.69
C THR A 203 20.12 16.39 2.03
N THR A 204 20.38 15.85 3.24
CA THR A 204 21.72 15.36 3.60
C THR A 204 22.09 14.14 2.76
N TRP A 205 21.17 13.19 2.62
CA TRP A 205 21.39 11.98 1.81
C TRP A 205 21.45 12.27 0.31
N GLU A 206 20.70 13.26 -0.20
CA GLU A 206 20.80 13.75 -1.58
C GLU A 206 22.18 14.36 -1.86
N LYS A 207 22.70 15.20 -0.96
CA LYS A 207 24.07 15.77 -1.08
C LYS A 207 25.16 14.70 -1.03
N ALA A 208 24.93 13.61 -0.29
CA ALA A 208 25.84 12.46 -0.25
C ALA A 208 25.70 11.52 -1.48
N GLY A 209 24.75 11.81 -2.39
CA GLY A 209 24.46 10.99 -3.57
C GLY A 209 23.82 9.64 -3.24
N TRP A 210 23.17 9.50 -2.08
CA TRP A 210 22.47 8.27 -1.69
C TRP A 210 21.05 8.23 -2.23
N LEU A 211 20.46 9.41 -2.41
CA LEU A 211 19.13 9.63 -2.97
C LEU A 211 19.20 10.63 -4.12
N ALA A 212 18.24 10.53 -5.03
CA ALA A 212 17.97 11.56 -6.03
C ALA A 212 16.46 11.76 -6.17
N THR A 213 16.02 13.02 -6.22
CA THR A 213 14.62 13.36 -6.46
C THR A 213 14.48 14.05 -7.81
N ARG A 214 13.64 13.51 -8.71
CA ARG A 214 13.32 14.10 -10.02
C ARG A 214 11.82 13.95 -10.29
N ASP A 215 11.14 15.01 -10.71
CA ASP A 215 9.70 15.02 -11.00
C ASP A 215 8.86 14.41 -9.86
N GLN A 216 9.20 14.75 -8.62
CA GLN A 216 8.58 14.20 -7.38
C GLN A 216 8.76 12.69 -7.17
N HIS A 217 9.55 12.01 -8.00
CA HIS A 217 9.92 10.61 -7.81
C HIS A 217 11.27 10.54 -7.09
N LEU A 218 11.30 9.76 -6.02
CA LEU A 218 12.50 9.49 -5.25
C LEU A 218 13.18 8.23 -5.79
N THR A 219 14.49 8.32 -6.00
CA THR A 219 15.35 7.21 -6.40
C THR A 219 16.38 6.96 -5.30
N ILE A 220 16.50 5.71 -4.86
CA ILE A 220 17.51 5.26 -3.92
C ILE A 220 18.73 4.82 -4.73
N ALA A 221 19.71 5.70 -4.85
CA ALA A 221 20.93 5.46 -5.64
C ALA A 221 21.92 4.52 -4.91
N LYS A 222 21.96 4.56 -3.58
CA LYS A 222 22.82 3.69 -2.76
C LYS A 222 22.00 2.96 -1.69
N ILE A 223 21.33 1.88 -2.08
CA ILE A 223 20.46 1.11 -1.16
C ILE A 223 21.23 0.57 0.05
N SER A 224 22.50 0.20 -0.11
CA SER A 224 23.36 -0.29 0.97
C SER A 224 23.56 0.73 2.09
N GLU A 225 23.67 2.03 1.77
CA GLU A 225 23.81 3.07 2.79
C GLU A 225 22.51 3.27 3.57
N ILE A 226 21.36 3.19 2.88
CA ILE A 226 20.05 3.26 3.55
C ILE A 226 19.84 2.04 4.44
N GLN A 227 20.24 0.84 3.98
CA GLN A 227 20.22 -0.39 4.78
C GLN A 227 21.09 -0.27 6.02
N ARG A 228 22.32 0.26 5.91
CA ARG A 228 23.22 0.47 7.04
C ARG A 228 22.61 1.35 8.14
N ILE A 229 21.91 2.43 7.75
CA ILE A 229 21.16 3.25 8.71
C ILE A 229 20.00 2.44 9.33
N GLY A 230 19.30 1.65 8.52
CA GLY A 230 18.23 0.76 8.96
C GLY A 230 18.68 -0.32 9.95
N ASP A 231 19.90 -0.82 9.83
CA ASP A 231 20.38 -2.00 10.56
C ASP A 231 21.17 -1.67 11.83
N ASN A 232 21.67 -0.44 11.99
CA ASN A 232 22.39 0.00 13.20
C ASN A 232 21.49 0.03 14.45
N GLU A 233 21.31 -1.13 15.11
CA GLU A 233 20.85 -1.19 16.50
C GLU A 233 21.97 -0.64 17.38
N THR A 234 21.87 0.64 17.73
CA THR A 234 22.54 1.12 18.93
C THR A 234 21.84 0.44 20.11
N VAL A 235 22.40 -0.69 20.53
CA VAL A 235 22.12 -1.33 21.82
C VAL A 235 22.59 -0.41 22.94
#